data_AF-A0A660QSU2-F1
#
_entry.id   AF-A0A660QSU2-F1
#
_cell.length_a   1.000
_cell.length_b   1.000
_cell.length_c   1.000
_cell.angle_alpha   90.00
_cell.angle_beta   90.00
_cell.angle_gamma   90.00
#
_symmetry.space_group_name_H-M   'P 1'
#
loop_
_entity.id
_entity.type
_entity.pdbx_description
1 polymer ?
#
loop_
_entity_poly.entity_id
_entity_poly.type
_entity_poly.pdbx_seq_one_letter_code
_entity_poly.pdbx_strand_id
1 'polypeptide(L)'
;MLVLGLIWIYPYVWLLVSSFKPAREIFTTLWPSHFTVEHYQFIFVMSEKLERPFVRALMNSVFISSVVTFSVIVTSAFIGYAIARIDFKAGRYVFNFIIYQMLFPGFMFLIPLFILVRTFGLLNTYGAIIFPSLMSSWGIFMFSQSF
;
A
#
# COMPACT_ATOMS: atom_id res chain seq x y z
N MET A 1 15.87 -25.48 6.23
CA MET A 1 15.04 -24.59 5.40
C MET A 1 13.54 -24.89 5.53
N LEU A 2 13.09 -26.15 5.39
CA LEU A 2 11.66 -26.51 5.54
C LEU A 2 11.06 -26.14 6.90
N VAL A 3 11.77 -26.40 8.01
CA VAL A 3 11.32 -26.04 9.37
C VAL A 3 11.09 -24.54 9.53
N LEU A 4 11.98 -23.72 8.97
CA LEU A 4 11.83 -22.26 8.98
C LEU A 4 10.62 -21.81 8.13
N GLY A 5 10.40 -22.46 6.98
CA GLY A 5 9.22 -22.21 6.15
C GLY A 5 7.90 -22.50 6.87
N LEU A 6 7.83 -23.59 7.64
CA LEU A 6 6.63 -23.93 8.44
C LEU A 6 6.35 -22.90 9.53
N ILE A 7 7.39 -22.41 10.22
CA ILE A 7 7.27 -21.36 11.24
C ILE A 7 6.74 -20.06 10.61
N TRP A 8 7.21 -19.71 9.41
CA TRP A 8 6.76 -18.51 8.70
C TRP A 8 5.32 -18.59 8.18
N ILE A 9 4.87 -19.78 7.79
CA ILE A 9 3.51 -20.01 7.29
C ILE A 9 2.47 -20.04 8.42
N TYR A 10 2.88 -20.46 9.62
CA TYR A 10 2.01 -20.59 10.79
C TYR A 10 1.04 -19.42 11.03
N PRO A 11 1.47 -18.13 11.10
CA PRO A 11 0.54 -17.02 11.34
C PRO A 11 -0.52 -16.87 10.23
N TYR A 12 -0.19 -17.17 8.98
CA TYR A 12 -1.15 -17.12 7.87
C TYR A 12 -2.17 -18.25 7.95
N VAL A 13 -1.71 -19.46 8.30
CA VAL A 13 -2.62 -20.60 8.56
C VAL A 13 -3.53 -20.26 9.73
N TRP A 14 -2.99 -19.69 10.80
CA TRP A 14 -3.80 -19.28 11.95
C TRP A 14 -4.85 -18.22 11.59
N LEU A 15 -4.49 -17.22 10.79
CA LEU A 15 -5.44 -16.22 10.29
C LEU A 15 -6.56 -16.84 9.45
N LEU A 16 -6.21 -17.76 8.54
CA LEU A 16 -7.17 -18.44 7.67
C LEU A 16 -8.10 -19.38 8.46
N VAL A 17 -7.57 -20.13 9.42
CA VAL A 17 -8.41 -21.00 10.26
C VAL A 17 -9.30 -20.14 11.17
N SER A 18 -8.78 -19.02 11.68
CA SER A 18 -9.52 -18.14 12.59
C SER A 18 -10.62 -17.34 11.92
N SER A 19 -10.56 -17.10 10.60
CA SER A 19 -11.67 -16.48 9.88
C SER A 19 -12.91 -17.36 9.81
N PHE A 20 -12.76 -18.67 10.06
CA PHE A 20 -13.86 -19.65 10.13
C PHE A 20 -14.20 -20.10 11.55
N LYS A 21 -13.56 -19.53 12.57
CA LYS A 21 -13.87 -19.81 13.98
C LYS A 21 -15.04 -18.95 14.45
N PRO A 22 -15.81 -19.43 15.43
CA PRO A 22 -16.67 -18.56 16.23
C PRO A 22 -15.84 -17.47 16.93
N ALA A 23 -16.39 -16.26 17.09
CA ALA A 23 -15.69 -15.11 17.66
C ALA A 23 -15.03 -15.36 19.02
N ARG A 24 -15.63 -16.24 19.84
CA ARG A 24 -15.14 -16.60 21.19
C ARG A 24 -13.93 -17.55 21.16
N GLU A 25 -13.68 -18.21 20.04
CA GLU A 25 -12.66 -19.26 19.90
C GLU A 25 -11.39 -18.79 19.19
N ILE A 26 -11.41 -17.59 18.61
CA ILE A 26 -10.30 -17.04 17.80
C ILE A 26 -8.95 -17.14 18.53
N PHE A 27 -8.94 -16.83 19.84
CA PHE A 27 -7.71 -16.79 20.65
C PHE A 27 -7.51 -17.98 21.59
N THR A 28 -8.49 -18.90 21.69
CA THR A 28 -8.48 -19.95 22.72
C THR A 28 -8.19 -21.33 22.16
N THR A 29 -8.54 -21.59 20.90
CA THR A 29 -8.30 -22.88 20.26
C THR A 29 -7.50 -22.72 18.97
N LEU A 30 -6.69 -23.73 18.63
CA LEU A 30 -6.01 -23.76 17.33
C LEU A 30 -6.99 -24.11 16.20
N TRP A 31 -7.91 -25.04 16.46
CA TRP A 31 -8.91 -25.54 15.50
C TRP A 31 -10.33 -25.14 15.93
N PRO A 32 -11.22 -24.82 14.98
CA PRO A 32 -12.60 -24.46 15.28
C PRO A 32 -13.35 -25.65 15.90
N SER A 33 -14.17 -25.41 16.91
CA SER A 33 -15.12 -26.43 17.40
C SER A 33 -16.17 -26.76 16.33
N HIS A 34 -16.59 -25.75 15.57
CA HIS A 34 -17.44 -25.86 14.40
C HIS A 34 -17.07 -24.77 13.39
N PHE A 35 -17.18 -25.11 12.11
CA PHE A 35 -16.86 -24.20 11.01
C PHE A 35 -18.00 -23.20 10.80
N THR A 36 -17.69 -21.90 10.77
CA THR A 36 -18.68 -20.83 10.56
C THR A 36 -18.21 -19.85 9.49
N VAL A 37 -19.16 -19.22 8.80
CA VAL A 37 -18.92 -18.14 7.83
C VAL A 37 -19.53 -16.81 8.30
N GLU A 38 -19.88 -16.72 9.58
CA GLU A 38 -20.58 -15.58 10.17
C GLU A 38 -19.79 -14.27 10.00
N HIS A 39 -18.47 -14.32 10.13
CA HIS A 39 -17.60 -13.16 9.90
C HIS A 39 -17.68 -12.63 8.46
N TYR A 40 -17.77 -13.50 7.47
CA TYR A 40 -17.93 -13.09 6.08
C TYR A 40 -19.32 -12.53 5.82
N GLN A 41 -20.38 -13.16 6.35
CA GLN A 41 -21.74 -12.63 6.26
C GLN A 41 -21.84 -11.25 6.93
N PHE A 42 -21.20 -11.07 8.09
CA PHE A 42 -21.13 -9.78 8.76
C PHE A 42 -20.47 -8.72 7.88
N ILE A 43 -19.31 -9.03 7.30
CA ILE A 43 -18.53 -8.10 6.49
C ILE A 43 -19.20 -7.73 5.15
N PHE A 44 -19.96 -8.64 4.54
CA PHE A 44 -20.59 -8.38 3.23
C PHE A 44 -22.05 -7.92 3.32
N VAL A 45 -22.77 -8.23 4.40
CA VAL A 45 -24.21 -7.96 4.51
C VAL A 45 -24.54 -7.00 5.65
N MET A 46 -23.90 -7.17 6.80
CA MET A 46 -24.26 -6.43 8.01
C MET A 46 -23.42 -5.15 8.21
N SER A 47 -22.18 -5.13 7.72
CA SER A 47 -21.24 -4.03 7.97
C SER A 47 -21.72 -2.70 7.41
N GLU A 48 -22.44 -2.72 6.29
CA GLU A 48 -23.03 -1.54 5.67
C GLU A 48 -24.12 -0.91 6.56
N LYS A 49 -24.91 -1.74 7.26
CA LYS A 49 -25.95 -1.29 8.19
C LYS A 49 -25.40 -0.67 9.47
N LEU A 50 -24.15 -0.96 9.82
CA LEU A 50 -23.46 -0.42 11.01
C LEU A 50 -22.54 0.77 10.69
N GLU A 51 -22.71 1.41 9.53
CA GLU A 51 -21.86 2.53 9.06
C GLU A 51 -20.36 2.15 8.94
N ARG A 52 -20.06 0.86 8.77
CA ARG A 52 -18.70 0.33 8.57
C ARG A 52 -18.63 -0.36 7.21
N PRO A 53 -18.76 0.37 6.09
CA PRO A 53 -18.89 -0.24 4.77
C PRO A 53 -17.56 -0.85 4.30
N PHE A 54 -17.33 -2.12 4.64
CA PHE A 54 -16.09 -2.82 4.31
C PHE A 54 -15.88 -2.90 2.80
N VAL A 55 -16.92 -3.25 2.03
CA VAL A 55 -16.82 -3.36 0.57
C VAL A 55 -16.42 -2.02 -0.05
N ARG A 56 -16.99 -0.90 0.41
CA ARG A 56 -16.61 0.43 -0.04
C ARG A 56 -15.16 0.75 0.32
N ALA A 57 -14.73 0.45 1.55
CA ALA A 57 -13.34 0.66 1.96
C ALA A 57 -12.36 -0.15 1.10
N LEU A 58 -12.70 -1.42 0.81
CA LEU A 58 -11.93 -2.29 -0.08
C LEU A 58 -11.86 -1.72 -1.50
N MET A 59 -12.99 -1.27 -2.05
CA MET A 59 -13.01 -0.66 -3.39
C MET A 59 -12.22 0.65 -3.44
N ASN A 60 -12.25 1.46 -2.39
CA ASN A 60 -11.40 2.65 -2.28
C ASN A 60 -9.92 2.27 -2.29
N SER A 61 -9.51 1.24 -1.54
CA SER A 61 -8.14 0.74 -1.53
C SER A 61 -7.70 0.23 -2.90
N VAL A 62 -8.54 -0.56 -3.57
CA VAL A 62 -8.27 -1.07 -4.94
C VAL A 62 -8.14 0.09 -5.92
N PHE A 63 -9.06 1.04 -5.90
CA PHE A 63 -9.02 2.22 -6.77
C PHE A 63 -7.76 3.05 -6.54
N ILE A 64 -7.50 3.46 -5.29
CA ILE A 64 -6.34 4.30 -4.96
C ILE A 64 -5.03 3.58 -5.31
N SER A 65 -4.88 2.31 -4.92
CA SER A 65 -3.65 1.55 -5.20
C SER A 65 -3.43 1.34 -6.70
N SER A 66 -4.49 1.09 -7.47
CA SER A 66 -4.39 0.94 -8.93
C SER A 66 -3.96 2.24 -9.60
N VAL A 67 -4.59 3.37 -9.24
CA VAL A 67 -4.24 4.70 -9.76
C VAL A 67 -2.81 5.06 -9.43
N VAL A 68 -2.41 4.92 -8.15
CA VAL A 68 -1.05 5.20 -7.70
C VAL A 68 -0.03 4.31 -8.41
N THR A 69 -0.30 3.01 -8.51
CA THR A 69 0.60 2.05 -9.19
C THR A 69 0.79 2.45 -10.66
N PHE A 70 -0.29 2.73 -11.37
CA PHE A 70 -0.22 3.14 -12.77
C PHE A 70 0.57 4.45 -12.92
N SER A 71 0.26 5.47 -12.11
CA SER A 71 0.98 6.75 -12.12
C SER A 71 2.47 6.59 -11.82
N VAL A 72 2.82 5.78 -10.83
CA VAL A 72 4.22 5.51 -10.47
C VAL A 72 4.95 4.81 -11.60
N ILE A 73 4.36 3.79 -12.24
CA ILE A 73 4.97 3.09 -13.38
C ILE A 73 5.24 4.07 -14.52
N VAL A 74 4.24 4.86 -14.91
CA VAL A 74 4.34 5.81 -16.02
C VAL A 74 5.38 6.89 -15.73
N THR A 75 5.31 7.53 -14.58
CA THR A 75 6.24 8.61 -14.20
C THR A 75 7.67 8.08 -14.04
N SER A 76 7.83 6.91 -13.42
CA SER A 76 9.14 6.28 -13.22
C SER A 76 9.77 5.84 -14.53
N ALA A 77 8.99 5.31 -15.46
CA ALA A 77 9.48 4.93 -16.78
C ALA A 77 9.99 6.16 -17.55
N PHE A 78 9.21 7.25 -17.60
CA PHE A 78 9.63 8.46 -18.31
C PHE A 78 10.86 9.12 -17.70
N ILE A 79 10.87 9.31 -16.37
CA ILE A 79 11.98 9.97 -15.69
C ILE A 79 13.22 9.07 -15.69
N GLY A 80 13.05 7.77 -15.43
CA GLY A 80 14.12 6.79 -15.46
C GLY A 80 14.77 6.70 -16.84
N TYR A 81 13.97 6.71 -17.91
CA TYR A 81 14.48 6.75 -19.29
C TYR A 81 15.26 8.04 -19.57
N ALA A 82 14.72 9.19 -19.18
CA ALA A 82 15.39 10.46 -19.36
C ALA A 82 16.75 10.49 -18.65
N ILE A 83 16.82 10.00 -17.41
CA ILE A 83 18.07 9.96 -16.64
C ILE A 83 19.08 8.97 -17.25
N ALA A 84 18.63 7.81 -17.74
CA ALA A 84 19.51 6.75 -18.21
C ALA A 84 20.01 6.95 -19.65
N ARG A 85 19.21 7.58 -20.52
CA ARG A 85 19.47 7.63 -21.97
C ARG A 85 19.66 9.03 -22.55
N ILE A 86 19.28 10.08 -21.84
CA ILE A 86 19.41 11.46 -22.33
C ILE A 86 20.59 12.14 -21.65
N ASP A 87 21.56 12.58 -22.44
CA ASP A 87 22.66 13.41 -21.94
C ASP A 87 22.20 14.85 -21.76
N PHE A 88 21.74 15.19 -20.56
CA PHE A 88 21.43 16.58 -20.19
C PHE A 88 22.26 17.04 -18.99
N LYS A 89 22.64 18.33 -19.02
CA LYS A 89 23.60 18.95 -18.07
C LYS A 89 23.24 18.76 -16.59
N ALA A 90 21.96 18.63 -16.27
CA ALA A 90 21.46 18.47 -14.90
C ALA A 90 21.21 17.00 -14.47
N GLY A 91 21.37 16.01 -15.36
CA GLY A 91 20.94 14.63 -15.11
C GLY A 91 21.59 14.00 -13.88
N ARG A 92 22.89 14.24 -13.69
CA ARG A 92 23.61 13.75 -12.52
C ARG A 92 23.15 14.39 -11.21
N TYR A 93 22.77 15.66 -11.22
CA TYR A 93 22.23 16.33 -10.03
C TYR A 93 20.85 15.80 -9.66
N VAL A 94 19.97 15.63 -10.66
CA VAL A 94 18.62 15.07 -10.45
C VAL A 94 18.72 13.64 -9.91
N PHE A 95 19.57 12.81 -10.51
CA PHE A 95 19.76 11.43 -10.06
C PHE A 95 20.30 11.35 -8.63
N ASN A 96 21.31 12.15 -8.30
CA ASN A 96 21.84 12.21 -6.93
C ASN A 96 20.78 12.69 -5.93
N PHE A 97 19.96 13.69 -6.30
CA PHE A 97 18.87 14.17 -5.44
C PHE A 97 17.84 13.07 -5.14
N ILE A 98 17.47 12.28 -6.15
CA ILE A 98 16.57 11.12 -5.97
C ILE A 98 17.18 10.14 -4.96
N ILE A 99 18.46 9.80 -5.10
CA ILE A 99 19.15 8.92 -4.14
C ILE A 99 19.16 9.52 -2.73
N TYR A 100 19.49 10.81 -2.59
CA TYR A 100 19.51 11.46 -1.28
C TYR A 100 18.13 11.44 -0.61
N GLN A 101 17.07 11.69 -1.37
CA GLN A 101 15.70 11.65 -0.85
C GLN A 101 15.34 10.25 -0.32
N MET A 102 15.84 9.18 -0.94
CA MET A 102 15.58 7.80 -0.51
C MET A 102 16.22 7.45 0.85
N LEU A 103 17.24 8.21 1.28
CA LEU A 103 17.86 8.04 2.60
C LEU A 103 16.96 8.55 3.73
N PHE A 104 16.04 9.47 3.45
CA PHE A 104 15.13 10.02 4.45
C PHE A 104 13.94 9.07 4.63
N PRO A 105 13.67 8.61 5.86
CA PRO A 105 12.49 7.81 6.15
C PRO A 105 11.19 8.54 5.81
N GLY A 106 10.30 7.87 5.07
CA GLY A 106 9.06 8.48 4.56
C GLY A 106 8.15 9.09 5.65
N PHE A 107 8.15 8.53 6.87
CA PHE A 107 7.33 9.03 7.97
C PHE A 107 7.71 10.46 8.42
N MET A 108 8.94 10.93 8.16
CA MET A 108 9.35 12.30 8.47
C MET A 108 8.53 13.35 7.71
N PHE A 109 8.00 12.98 6.55
CA PHE A 109 7.22 13.87 5.69
C PHE A 109 5.73 13.89 6.05
N LEU A 110 5.26 13.15 7.06
CA LEU A 110 3.84 13.04 7.37
C LEU A 110 3.19 14.40 7.68
N ILE A 111 3.81 15.21 8.54
CA ILE A 111 3.30 16.55 8.88
C ILE A 111 3.34 17.49 7.64
N PRO A 112 4.48 17.61 6.92
CA PRO A 112 4.53 18.39 5.68
C PRO A 112 3.47 17.98 4.65
N LEU A 113 3.28 16.68 4.43
CA LEU A 113 2.28 16.17 3.46
C LEU A 113 0.86 16.47 3.91
N PHE A 114 0.56 16.37 5.21
CA PHE A 114 -0.74 16.77 5.74
C PHE A 114 -1.01 18.25 5.50
N ILE A 115 -0.03 19.11 5.79
CA ILE A 115 -0.13 20.56 5.52
C ILE A 115 -0.33 20.80 4.02
N LEU A 116 0.42 20.12 3.16
CA LEU A 116 0.31 20.23 1.70
C LEU A 116 -1.11 19.91 1.23
N VAL A 117 -1.63 18.75 1.59
CA VAL A 117 -2.99 18.30 1.23
C VAL A 117 -4.05 19.25 1.78
N ARG A 118 -3.87 19.77 3.00
CA ARG A 118 -4.74 20.78 3.60
C ARG A 118 -4.75 22.07 2.81
N THR A 119 -3.58 22.58 2.44
CA THR A 119 -3.43 23.82 1.65
C THR A 119 -4.07 23.67 0.27
N PHE A 120 -3.96 22.50 -0.36
CA PHE A 120 -4.63 22.20 -1.63
C PHE A 120 -6.14 21.92 -1.51
N GLY A 121 -6.72 21.96 -0.30
CA GLY A 121 -8.14 21.70 -0.10
C GLY A 121 -8.56 20.25 -0.39
N LEU A 122 -7.61 19.31 -0.40
CA LEU A 122 -7.84 17.90 -0.76
C LEU A 122 -8.27 17.04 0.43
N LEU A 123 -8.45 17.62 1.62
CA LEU A 123 -8.84 16.89 2.83
C LEU A 123 -10.15 16.12 2.61
N ASN A 124 -10.22 14.90 3.16
CA ASN A 124 -11.36 13.99 3.02
C ASN A 124 -11.68 13.58 1.57
N THR A 125 -10.71 13.65 0.66
CA THR A 125 -10.83 13.15 -0.72
C THR A 125 -9.79 12.08 -1.02
N TYR A 126 -9.99 11.29 -2.08
CA TYR A 126 -8.94 10.35 -2.55
C TYR A 126 -7.67 11.07 -3.00
N GLY A 127 -7.79 12.32 -3.45
CA GLY A 127 -6.66 13.16 -3.83
C GLY A 127 -5.66 13.38 -2.70
N ALA A 128 -6.11 13.35 -1.43
CA ALA A 128 -5.23 13.45 -0.26
C ALA A 128 -4.14 12.37 -0.22
N ILE A 129 -4.45 11.17 -0.75
CA ILE A 129 -3.53 10.03 -0.75
C ILE A 129 -2.87 9.88 -2.12
N ILE A 130 -3.64 10.04 -3.19
CA ILE A 130 -3.16 9.86 -4.56
C ILE A 130 -2.09 10.91 -4.89
N PHE A 131 -2.35 12.19 -4.63
CA PHE A 131 -1.48 13.29 -5.09
C PHE A 131 -0.06 13.20 -4.52
N PRO A 132 0.15 12.98 -3.19
CA PRO A 132 1.50 12.77 -2.65
C PRO A 132 2.21 11.52 -3.15
N SER A 133 1.46 10.53 -3.65
CA SER A 133 1.96 9.20 -3.99
C SER A 133 2.14 8.97 -5.49
N LEU A 134 1.93 10.00 -6.33
CA LEU A 134 1.98 9.87 -7.80
C LEU A 134 3.35 9.45 -8.33
N MET A 135 4.42 9.70 -7.57
CA MET A 135 5.80 9.45 -7.97
C MET A 135 6.51 8.65 -6.88
N SER A 136 7.41 7.76 -7.29
CA SER A 136 8.25 6.98 -6.38
C SER A 136 9.70 7.11 -6.78
N SER A 137 10.54 7.62 -5.88
CA SER A 137 11.99 7.67 -6.08
C SER A 137 12.61 6.29 -6.26
N TRP A 138 12.11 5.29 -5.51
CA TRP A 138 12.50 3.90 -5.70
C TRP A 138 12.13 3.38 -7.10
N GLY A 139 10.92 3.70 -7.57
CA GLY A 139 10.47 3.36 -8.92
C GLY A 139 11.38 3.98 -9.99
N ILE A 140 11.64 5.29 -9.90
CA ILE A 140 12.51 6.00 -10.85
C ILE A 140 13.90 5.39 -10.89
N PHE A 141 14.49 5.12 -9.71
CA PHE A 141 15.80 4.48 -9.60
C PHE A 141 15.83 3.09 -10.24
N MET A 142 14.83 2.25 -9.99
CA MET A 142 14.76 0.91 -10.59
C MET A 142 14.68 0.98 -12.12
N PHE A 143 13.83 1.85 -12.66
CA PHE A 143 13.72 2.04 -14.11
C PHE A 143 15.02 2.56 -14.73
N SER A 144 15.68 3.53 -14.08
CA SER A 144 16.95 4.07 -14.61
C SER A 144 18.07 3.02 -14.65
N GLN A 145 18.07 2.03 -13.76
CA GLN A 145 19.04 0.92 -13.79
C GLN A 145 18.70 -0.16 -14.82
N SER A 146 17.44 -0.23 -15.27
CA SER A 146 16.98 -1.25 -16.21
C SER A 146 17.20 -0.89 -17.68
N PHE A 147 17.37 0.39 -18.00
CA PHE A 147 17.63 0.89 -19.35
C PHE A 147 19.13 0.96 -19.62
#